data_AF-A0A7X1Y3F1-F1
#
_entry.id   AF-A0A7X1Y3F1-F1
#
_cell.length_a   1.000
_cell.length_b   1.000
_cell.length_c   1.000
_cell.angle_alpha   90.00
_cell.angle_beta   90.00
_cell.angle_gamma   90.00
#
_symmetry.space_group_name_H-M   'P 1'
#
loop_
_entity.id
_entity.type
_entity.pdbx_description
1 polymer ?
#
loop_
_entity_poly.entity_id
_entity_poly.type
_entity_poly.pdbx_seq_one_letter_code
_entity_poly.pdbx_strand_id
1 'polypeptide(L)'
;MKKLVLALSVVMLAACGESKITKVDGTSVQTADMTLKAMGKGLSEHDSVNYGVAIRMLHSRYDKAEFGKKLDGMNIDEVYKEIADTKAHFIALNRERFVQIEQVHIDKLQQKVDRVTALQRETKPDFDPETHVYTRLDIASIREAQRRQELYRTQDAEEFYKEHGCGCEQSSVRPTAKVL
;
A
#
# COMPACT_ATOMS: atom_id res chain seq x y z
N MET A 1 -8.96 -20.68 40.59
CA MET A 1 -10.17 -19.90 40.21
C MET A 1 -9.83 -18.42 40.03
N LYS A 2 -9.15 -18.02 38.95
CA LYS A 2 -8.84 -16.60 38.64
C LYS A 2 -8.89 -16.24 37.13
N LYS A 3 -9.34 -17.15 36.26
CA LYS A 3 -9.36 -16.95 34.79
C LYS A 3 -10.77 -16.72 34.19
N LEU A 4 -11.80 -16.57 35.03
CA LEU A 4 -13.20 -16.48 34.58
C LEU A 4 -13.85 -15.10 34.79
N VAL A 5 -13.13 -14.13 35.38
CA VAL A 5 -13.74 -12.85 35.80
C VAL A 5 -13.58 -11.74 34.75
N LEU A 6 -12.62 -11.82 33.82
CA LEU A 6 -12.43 -10.75 32.81
C LEU A 6 -13.30 -10.87 31.57
N ALA A 7 -13.87 -12.05 31.27
CA ALA A 7 -14.79 -12.22 30.14
C ALA A 7 -16.21 -11.71 30.45
N LEU A 8 -16.53 -11.43 31.72
CA LEU A 8 -17.87 -10.99 32.14
C LEU A 8 -18.04 -9.47 32.19
N SER A 9 -16.96 -8.69 32.25
CA SER A 9 -17.06 -7.22 32.30
C SER A 9 -17.40 -6.57 30.95
N VAL A 10 -17.30 -7.31 29.84
CA VAL A 10 -17.80 -6.87 28.53
C VAL A 10 -19.29 -7.23 28.34
N VAL A 11 -19.84 -8.14 29.15
CA VAL A 11 -21.21 -8.65 28.97
C VAL A 11 -22.22 -8.04 29.96
N MET A 12 -21.79 -7.37 31.03
CA MET A 12 -22.68 -6.76 32.04
C MET A 12 -22.96 -5.25 31.83
N LEU A 13 -23.11 -4.79 30.59
CA LEU A 13 -23.63 -3.45 30.26
C LEU A 13 -24.79 -3.46 29.26
N ALA A 14 -25.41 -4.63 29.05
CA ALA A 14 -26.56 -4.81 28.17
C ALA A 14 -27.91 -4.81 28.93
N ALA A 15 -28.05 -3.92 29.91
CA ALA A 15 -29.34 -3.58 30.49
C ALA A 15 -29.59 -2.09 30.24
N CYS A 16 -30.40 -1.81 29.21
CA CYS A 16 -30.90 -0.49 28.80
C CYS A 16 -29.88 0.45 28.13
N GLY A 17 -29.82 0.37 26.80
CA GLY A 17 -28.99 1.21 25.92
C GLY A 17 -27.87 0.39 25.32
N GLU A 18 -27.82 0.25 23.99
CA GLU A 18 -26.68 -0.37 23.32
C GLU A 18 -25.41 0.33 23.79
N SER A 19 -24.52 -0.38 24.48
CA SER A 19 -23.23 0.18 24.86
C SER A 19 -22.46 0.45 23.57
N LYS A 20 -22.51 1.70 23.12
CA LYS A 20 -21.76 2.15 21.95
C LYS A 20 -20.29 1.92 22.28
N ILE A 21 -19.62 1.03 21.55
CA ILE A 21 -18.19 0.85 21.69
C ILE A 21 -17.54 2.17 21.25
N THR A 22 -16.96 2.90 22.21
CA THR A 22 -16.37 4.22 21.96
C THR A 22 -14.85 4.18 21.81
N LYS A 23 -14.23 3.05 22.15
CA LYS A 23 -12.78 2.84 22.12
C LYS A 23 -12.44 1.42 21.67
N VAL A 24 -11.30 1.27 21.02
CA VAL A 24 -10.74 -0.03 20.63
C VAL A 24 -10.22 -0.75 21.88
N ASP A 25 -10.52 -2.04 22.00
CA ASP A 25 -9.92 -2.95 22.98
C ASP A 25 -8.76 -3.68 22.29
N GLY A 26 -7.53 -3.24 22.55
CA GLY A 26 -6.31 -3.76 21.92
C GLY A 26 -5.64 -4.92 22.65
N THR A 27 -6.31 -5.52 23.66
CA THR A 27 -5.75 -6.63 24.46
C THR A 27 -5.31 -7.84 23.63
N SER A 28 -5.91 -8.01 22.45
CA SER A 28 -5.54 -9.00 21.45
C SER A 28 -5.90 -8.49 20.06
N VAL A 29 -5.37 -9.14 19.03
CA VAL A 29 -5.77 -8.87 17.64
C VAL A 29 -7.27 -9.06 17.47
N GLN A 30 -7.83 -10.13 18.04
CA GLN A 30 -9.23 -10.47 17.89
C GLN A 30 -10.14 -9.43 18.55
N THR A 31 -9.80 -8.94 19.74
CA THR A 31 -10.58 -7.90 20.45
C THR A 31 -10.49 -6.56 19.72
N ALA A 32 -9.32 -6.20 19.20
CA ALA A 32 -9.16 -4.98 18.39
C ALA A 32 -10.04 -5.06 17.13
N ASP A 33 -10.05 -6.21 16.46
CA ASP A 33 -10.85 -6.45 15.26
C ASP A 33 -12.37 -6.35 15.52
N MET A 34 -12.82 -6.96 16.62
CA MET A 34 -14.22 -6.93 17.01
C MET A 34 -14.67 -5.52 17.40
N THR A 35 -13.85 -4.80 18.16
CA THR A 35 -14.18 -3.43 18.60
C THR A 35 -14.17 -2.45 17.43
N LEU A 36 -13.19 -2.53 16.52
CA LEU A 36 -13.20 -1.74 15.29
C LEU A 36 -14.46 -2.00 14.46
N LYS A 37 -14.81 -3.27 14.19
CA LYS A 37 -16.04 -3.62 13.44
C LYS A 37 -17.30 -3.11 14.13
N ALA A 38 -17.35 -3.19 15.46
CA ALA A 38 -18.47 -2.68 16.23
C ALA A 38 -18.57 -1.15 16.19
N MET A 39 -17.45 -0.42 16.20
CA MET A 39 -17.42 1.04 16.05
C MET A 39 -17.96 1.49 14.68
N GLY A 40 -17.82 0.66 13.65
CA GLY A 40 -18.39 0.89 12.32
C GLY A 40 -19.86 0.47 12.16
N LYS A 41 -20.51 -0.12 13.18
CA LYS A 41 -21.94 -0.46 13.12
C LYS A 41 -22.77 0.83 13.13
N GLY A 42 -23.60 1.00 12.10
CA GLY A 42 -24.44 2.20 11.92
C GLY A 42 -23.94 3.16 10.84
N LEU A 43 -22.79 2.86 10.22
CA LEU A 43 -22.39 3.51 8.97
C LEU A 43 -23.33 3.12 7.82
N SER A 44 -23.43 3.99 6.81
CA SER A 44 -24.12 3.64 5.56
C SER A 44 -23.47 2.41 4.92
N GLU A 45 -24.18 1.68 4.04
CA GLU A 45 -23.62 0.49 3.39
C GLU A 45 -22.29 0.80 2.68
N HIS A 46 -22.22 1.92 1.97
CA HIS A 46 -21.01 2.38 1.29
C HIS A 46 -19.87 2.65 2.27
N ASP A 47 -20.16 3.38 3.36
CA ASP A 47 -19.15 3.73 4.38
C ASP A 47 -18.68 2.51 5.16
N SER A 48 -19.56 1.53 5.38
CA SER A 48 -19.23 0.27 6.05
C SER A 48 -18.23 -0.56 5.22
N VAL A 49 -18.41 -0.62 3.90
CA VAL A 49 -17.47 -1.29 2.99
C VAL A 49 -16.10 -0.60 3.02
N ASN A 50 -16.07 0.74 2.90
CA ASN A 50 -14.83 1.52 2.94
C ASN A 50 -14.10 1.36 4.27
N TYR A 51 -14.84 1.35 5.37
CA TYR A 51 -14.29 1.15 6.70
C TYR A 51 -13.73 -0.27 6.89
N GLY A 52 -14.39 -1.29 6.32
CA GLY A 52 -13.86 -2.66 6.28
C GLY A 52 -12.56 -2.79 5.50
N VAL A 53 -12.41 -2.06 4.38
CA VAL A 53 -11.15 -1.97 3.62
C VAL A 53 -10.07 -1.28 4.45
N ALA A 54 -10.41 -0.19 5.15
CA ALA A 54 -9.47 0.52 6.02
C ALA A 54 -8.93 -0.37 7.15
N ILE A 55 -9.76 -1.22 7.76
CA ILE A 55 -9.31 -2.21 8.76
C ILE A 55 -8.28 -3.19 8.15
N ARG A 56 -8.53 -3.70 6.94
CA ARG A 56 -7.57 -4.60 6.26
C ARG A 56 -6.24 -3.91 5.94
N MET A 57 -6.30 -2.63 5.59
CA MET A 57 -5.12 -1.80 5.36
C MET A 57 -4.31 -1.63 6.66
N LEU A 58 -4.97 -1.36 7.79
CA LEU A 58 -4.31 -1.31 9.11
C LEU A 58 -3.62 -2.63 9.47
N HIS A 59 -4.25 -3.78 9.18
CA HIS A 59 -3.63 -5.11 9.34
C HIS A 59 -2.40 -5.32 8.46
N SER A 60 -2.33 -4.64 7.32
CA SER A 60 -1.18 -4.74 6.41
C SER A 60 -0.03 -3.84 6.88
N ARG A 61 -0.32 -2.76 7.60
CA ARG A 61 0.70 -1.86 8.17
C ARG A 61 1.32 -2.42 9.44
N TYR A 62 0.49 -2.95 10.33
CA TYR A 62 0.93 -3.43 11.62
C TYR A 62 1.04 -4.94 11.61
N ASP A 63 2.15 -5.47 12.13
CA ASP A 63 2.20 -6.90 12.38
C ASP A 63 1.10 -7.31 13.38
N LYS A 64 0.80 -8.61 13.47
CA LYS A 64 -0.26 -9.09 14.35
C LYS A 64 -0.06 -8.64 15.80
N ALA A 65 1.16 -8.64 16.34
CA ALA A 65 1.39 -8.27 17.73
C ALA A 65 1.28 -6.75 17.97
N GLU A 66 1.58 -5.94 16.96
CA GLU A 66 1.52 -4.48 16.99
C GLU A 66 0.12 -3.94 16.72
N PHE A 67 -0.68 -4.62 15.89
CA PHE A 67 -2.02 -4.16 15.50
C PHE A 67 -2.91 -3.83 16.70
N GLY A 68 -3.05 -4.80 17.64
CA GLY A 68 -3.85 -4.58 18.84
C GLY A 68 -3.27 -3.49 19.73
N LYS A 69 -1.96 -3.54 19.99
CA LYS A 69 -1.28 -2.57 20.87
C LYS A 69 -1.35 -1.14 20.35
N LYS A 70 -1.20 -0.96 19.04
CA LYS A 70 -1.18 0.34 18.40
C LYS A 70 -2.54 1.03 18.48
N LEU A 71 -3.61 0.25 18.34
CA LEU A 71 -4.97 0.77 18.32
C LEU A 71 -5.61 0.82 19.71
N ASP A 72 -5.02 0.18 20.72
CA ASP A 72 -5.58 0.08 22.07
C ASP A 72 -5.97 1.45 22.65
N GLY A 73 -7.22 1.56 23.10
CA GLY A 73 -7.74 2.79 23.71
C GLY A 73 -8.09 3.91 22.73
N MET A 74 -7.78 3.78 21.43
CA MET A 74 -8.14 4.79 20.42
C MET A 74 -9.66 4.89 20.27
N ASN A 75 -10.16 6.12 20.23
CA ASN A 75 -11.52 6.42 19.83
C ASN A 75 -11.65 6.49 18.30
N ILE A 76 -12.87 6.70 17.79
CA ILE A 76 -13.14 6.66 16.34
C ILE A 76 -12.39 7.75 15.55
N ASP A 77 -12.22 8.95 16.12
CA ASP A 77 -11.50 10.04 15.46
C ASP A 77 -9.99 9.74 15.39
N GLU A 78 -9.45 9.11 16.42
CA GLU A 78 -8.06 8.64 16.47
C GLU A 78 -7.83 7.49 15.47
N VAL A 79 -8.79 6.57 15.36
CA VAL A 79 -8.77 5.50 14.34
C VAL A 79 -8.80 6.11 12.93
N TYR A 80 -9.63 7.13 12.67
CA TYR A 80 -9.65 7.78 11.36
C TYR A 80 -8.34 8.50 11.02
N LYS A 81 -7.69 9.15 12.00
CA LYS A 81 -6.34 9.70 11.81
C LYS A 81 -5.34 8.60 11.49
N GLU A 82 -5.39 7.49 12.21
CA GLU A 82 -4.50 6.35 11.98
C GLU A 82 -4.73 5.69 10.60
N ILE A 83 -5.98 5.64 10.12
CA ILE A 83 -6.30 5.21 8.76
C ILE A 83 -5.70 6.17 7.73
N ALA A 84 -5.84 7.49 7.92
CA ALA A 84 -5.27 8.49 7.02
C ALA A 84 -3.74 8.41 6.96
N ASP A 85 -3.09 8.30 8.12
CA ASP A 85 -1.64 8.13 8.22
C ASP A 85 -1.18 6.84 7.55
N THR A 86 -1.94 5.76 7.71
CA THR A 86 -1.66 4.46 7.09
C THR A 86 -1.79 4.52 5.57
N LYS A 87 -2.81 5.23 5.07
CA LYS A 87 -2.97 5.48 3.64
C LYS A 87 -1.77 6.26 3.09
N ALA A 88 -1.37 7.34 3.76
CA ALA A 88 -0.22 8.15 3.37
C ALA A 88 1.09 7.32 3.35
N HIS A 89 1.28 6.44 4.34
CA HIS A 89 2.40 5.50 4.37
C HIS A 89 2.43 4.60 3.13
N PHE A 90 1.31 3.96 2.78
CA PHE A 90 1.26 3.08 1.61
C PHE A 90 1.42 3.82 0.28
N ILE A 91 0.92 5.05 0.17
CA ILE A 91 1.16 5.91 -0.99
C ILE A 91 2.65 6.15 -1.16
N ALA A 92 3.33 6.61 -0.10
CA ALA A 92 4.78 6.87 -0.15
C ALA A 92 5.57 5.61 -0.51
N LEU A 93 5.28 4.50 0.16
CA LEU A 93 5.93 3.21 -0.08
C LEU A 93 5.75 2.74 -1.54
N ASN A 94 4.54 2.85 -2.08
CA ASN A 94 4.28 2.39 -3.44
C ASN A 94 4.89 3.33 -4.48
N ARG A 95 4.90 4.65 -4.25
CA ARG A 95 5.61 5.58 -5.15
C ARG A 95 7.07 5.22 -5.30
N GLU A 96 7.75 4.98 -4.17
CA GLU A 96 9.15 4.56 -4.17
C GLU A 96 9.34 3.25 -4.95
N ARG A 97 8.51 2.24 -4.69
CA ARG A 97 8.55 0.94 -5.37
C ARG A 97 8.34 1.05 -6.87
N PHE A 98 7.30 1.76 -7.32
CA PHE A 98 7.01 1.89 -8.75
C PHE A 98 8.09 2.68 -9.48
N VAL A 99 8.63 3.74 -8.87
CA VAL A 99 9.80 4.46 -9.43
C VAL A 99 11.00 3.53 -9.57
N GLN A 100 11.28 2.69 -8.57
CA GLN A 100 12.38 1.73 -8.62
C GLN A 100 12.17 0.65 -9.69
N ILE A 101 10.96 0.12 -9.85
CA ILE A 101 10.63 -0.86 -10.89
C ILE A 101 10.91 -0.27 -12.28
N GLU A 102 10.48 0.96 -12.54
CA GLU A 102 10.76 1.65 -13.79
C GLU A 102 12.25 1.91 -13.97
N GLN A 103 12.99 2.24 -12.89
CA GLN A 103 14.44 2.45 -12.97
C GLN A 103 15.16 1.17 -13.40
N VAL A 104 14.82 0.03 -12.78
CA VAL A 104 15.39 -1.28 -13.15
C VAL A 104 15.08 -1.61 -14.62
N HIS A 105 13.89 -1.25 -15.11
CA HIS A 105 13.54 -1.44 -16.51
C HIS A 105 14.36 -0.56 -17.45
N ILE A 106 14.52 0.73 -17.11
CA ILE A 106 15.35 1.70 -17.84
C ILE A 106 16.79 1.21 -17.90
N ASP A 107 17.40 0.83 -16.78
CA ASP A 107 18.79 0.39 -16.71
C ASP A 107 19.05 -0.83 -17.61
N LYS A 108 18.11 -1.80 -17.60
CA LYS A 108 18.19 -2.99 -18.44
C LYS A 108 18.11 -2.65 -19.94
N LEU A 109 17.21 -1.75 -20.33
CA LEU A 109 17.08 -1.33 -21.72
C LEU A 109 18.28 -0.48 -22.16
N GLN A 110 18.76 0.42 -21.31
CA GLN A 110 19.92 1.26 -21.58
C GLN A 110 21.16 0.39 -21.82
N GLN A 111 21.41 -0.59 -20.94
CA GLN A 111 22.51 -1.55 -21.13
C GLN A 111 22.41 -2.30 -22.46
N LYS A 112 21.19 -2.68 -22.88
CA LYS A 112 20.96 -3.33 -24.17
C LYS A 112 21.26 -2.39 -25.34
N VAL A 113 20.79 -1.14 -25.28
CA VAL A 113 21.05 -0.11 -26.29
C VAL A 113 22.54 0.18 -26.40
N ASP A 114 23.23 0.35 -25.28
CA ASP A 114 24.67 0.63 -25.25
C ASP A 114 25.48 -0.50 -25.89
N ARG A 115 25.15 -1.75 -25.54
CA ARG A 115 25.80 -2.93 -26.12
C ARG A 115 25.60 -3.03 -27.63
N VAL A 116 24.37 -2.83 -28.11
CA VAL A 116 24.07 -2.88 -29.55
C VAL A 116 24.77 -1.74 -30.28
N THR A 117 24.77 -0.54 -29.69
CA THR A 117 25.41 0.65 -30.27
C THR A 117 26.91 0.46 -30.42
N ALA A 118 27.58 -0.06 -29.38
CA ALA A 118 29.00 -0.37 -29.43
C ALA A 118 29.32 -1.35 -30.56
N LEU A 119 28.60 -2.48 -30.64
CA LEU A 119 28.80 -3.51 -31.67
C LEU A 119 28.55 -2.98 -33.09
N GLN A 120 27.51 -2.15 -33.27
CA GLN A 120 27.17 -1.63 -34.60
C GLN A 120 28.18 -0.58 -35.06
N ARG A 121 28.71 0.27 -34.17
CA ARG A 121 29.68 1.31 -34.53
C ARG A 121 31.03 0.76 -35.02
N GLU A 122 31.37 -0.48 -34.67
CA GLU A 122 32.54 -1.17 -35.23
C GLU A 122 32.40 -1.44 -36.75
N THR A 123 31.16 -1.57 -37.24
CA THR A 123 30.87 -1.94 -38.65
C THR A 123 30.15 -0.83 -39.44
N LYS A 124 29.50 0.10 -38.75
CA LYS A 124 28.75 1.24 -39.27
C LYS A 124 29.06 2.49 -38.43
N PRO A 125 30.10 3.26 -38.80
CA PRO A 125 30.53 4.42 -38.03
C PRO A 125 29.44 5.50 -37.86
N ASP A 126 28.48 5.54 -38.79
CA ASP A 126 27.32 6.44 -38.82
C ASP A 126 26.07 5.87 -38.12
N PHE A 127 26.21 4.79 -37.34
CA PHE A 127 25.10 4.20 -36.59
C PHE A 127 24.51 5.19 -35.58
N ASP A 128 23.26 5.60 -35.85
CA ASP A 128 22.44 6.41 -34.95
C ASP A 128 21.47 5.51 -34.15
N PRO A 129 21.68 5.33 -32.84
CA PRO A 129 20.82 4.50 -32.02
C PRO A 129 19.38 5.02 -31.92
N GLU A 130 19.15 6.33 -32.07
CA GLU A 130 17.84 6.96 -31.92
C GLU A 130 16.85 6.56 -33.02
N THR A 131 17.37 6.37 -34.24
CA THR A 131 16.54 6.11 -35.42
C THR A 131 16.63 4.66 -35.91
N HIS A 132 17.68 3.92 -35.54
CA HIS A 132 17.91 2.57 -36.05
C HIS A 132 16.92 1.52 -35.50
N VAL A 133 16.51 0.59 -36.36
CA VAL A 133 15.51 -0.46 -36.06
C VAL A 133 15.87 -1.38 -34.88
N TYR A 134 17.14 -1.45 -34.49
CA TYR A 134 17.62 -2.35 -33.42
C TYR A 134 17.49 -1.73 -32.02
N THR A 135 17.43 -0.41 -31.93
CA THR A 135 17.54 0.35 -30.68
C THR A 135 16.39 1.33 -30.48
N ARG A 136 15.76 1.84 -31.55
CA ARG A 136 14.69 2.86 -31.47
C ARG A 136 13.52 2.49 -30.55
N LEU A 137 13.11 1.22 -30.53
CA LEU A 137 12.00 0.76 -29.69
C LEU A 137 12.38 0.67 -28.22
N ASP A 138 13.62 0.28 -27.92
CA ASP A 138 14.14 0.25 -26.56
C ASP A 138 14.28 1.69 -26.03
N ILE A 139 14.76 2.63 -26.86
CA ILE A 139 14.84 4.06 -26.51
C ILE A 139 13.46 4.68 -26.28
N ALA A 140 12.49 4.39 -27.15
CA ALA A 140 11.12 4.85 -26.95
C ALA A 140 10.54 4.31 -25.63
N SER A 141 10.82 3.05 -25.30
CA SER A 141 10.40 2.42 -24.05
C SER A 141 11.08 3.04 -22.82
N ILE A 142 12.37 3.41 -22.91
CA ILE A 142 13.08 4.15 -21.86
C ILE A 142 12.40 5.50 -21.61
N ARG A 143 12.10 6.27 -22.65
CA ARG A 143 11.43 7.58 -22.52
C ARG A 143 10.06 7.45 -21.87
N GLU A 144 9.30 6.43 -22.25
CA GLU A 144 7.98 6.18 -21.68
C GLU A 144 8.06 5.72 -20.21
N ALA A 145 9.08 4.92 -19.84
CA ALA A 145 9.35 4.58 -18.45
C ALA A 145 9.76 5.81 -17.61
N GLN A 146 10.59 6.71 -18.16
CA GLN A 146 10.94 7.99 -17.52
C GLN A 146 9.70 8.87 -17.31
N ARG A 147 8.80 8.93 -18.29
CA ARG A 147 7.52 9.64 -18.17
C ARG A 147 6.65 9.05 -17.05
N ARG A 148 6.57 7.72 -16.94
CA ARG A 148 5.84 7.05 -15.84
C ARG A 148 6.47 7.31 -14.48
N GLN A 149 7.80 7.28 -14.36
CA GLN A 149 8.46 7.66 -13.11
C GLN A 149 8.07 9.06 -12.65
N GLU A 150 8.05 10.03 -13.57
CA GLU A 150 7.67 11.39 -13.23
C GLU A 150 6.20 11.46 -12.82
N LEU A 151 5.31 10.78 -13.55
CA LEU A 151 3.91 10.67 -13.18
C LEU A 151 3.74 10.12 -11.76
N TYR A 152 4.43 9.04 -11.39
CA TYR A 152 4.35 8.47 -10.03
C TYR A 152 4.85 9.44 -8.95
N ARG A 153 5.79 10.33 -9.27
CA ARG A 153 6.27 11.35 -8.32
C ARG A 153 5.28 12.50 -8.15
N THR A 154 4.63 12.92 -9.23
CA THR A 154 3.85 14.18 -9.26
C THR A 154 2.33 14.00 -9.27
N GLN A 155 1.81 12.81 -9.57
CA GLN A 155 0.36 12.53 -9.57
C GLN A 155 -0.25 12.88 -8.22
N ASP A 156 -1.53 13.24 -8.22
CA ASP A 156 -2.28 13.45 -6.98
C ASP A 156 -2.27 12.19 -6.10
N ALA A 157 -2.27 12.38 -4.78
CA ALA A 157 -2.16 11.28 -3.82
C ALA A 157 -3.37 10.35 -3.85
N GLU A 158 -4.58 10.89 -4.04
CA GLU A 158 -5.82 10.13 -4.10
C GLU A 158 -5.95 9.38 -5.43
N GLU A 159 -5.58 10.03 -6.53
CA GLU A 159 -5.51 9.38 -7.85
C GLU A 159 -4.51 8.22 -7.84
N PHE A 160 -3.30 8.47 -7.32
CA PHE A 160 -2.27 7.45 -7.17
C PHE A 160 -2.77 6.30 -6.28
N TYR A 161 -3.43 6.59 -5.16
CA TYR A 161 -3.95 5.55 -4.27
C TYR A 161 -5.06 4.72 -4.93
N LYS A 162 -5.90 5.33 -5.77
CA LYS A 162 -6.94 4.63 -6.50
C LYS A 162 -6.34 3.64 -7.52
N GLU A 163 -5.28 4.04 -8.21
CA GLU A 163 -4.63 3.22 -9.23
C GLU A 163 -3.65 2.20 -8.66
N HIS A 164 -2.97 2.53 -7.55
CA HIS A 164 -1.81 1.80 -7.06
C HIS A 164 -1.85 1.48 -5.55
N GLY A 165 -2.87 1.94 -4.82
CA GLY A 165 -2.96 1.86 -3.36
C GLY A 165 -3.89 0.79 -2.81
N CYS A 166 -4.97 0.42 -3.51
CA CYS A 166 -6.02 -0.44 -2.95
C CYS A 166 -5.87 -1.94 -3.32
N GLY A 167 -5.16 -2.70 -2.48
CA GLY A 167 -5.62 -3.99 -1.95
C GLY A 167 -5.98 -5.20 -2.84
N CYS A 168 -5.71 -5.25 -4.15
CA CYS A 168 -5.82 -6.50 -4.94
C CYS A 168 -4.60 -6.76 -5.84
N GLU A 169 -4.03 -5.73 -6.46
CA GLU A 169 -2.84 -5.86 -7.33
C GLU A 169 -1.49 -5.89 -6.58
N GLN A 170 -1.50 -5.69 -5.26
CA GLN A 170 -0.30 -5.91 -4.44
C GLN A 170 0.18 -7.38 -4.44
N SER A 171 -0.68 -8.31 -4.89
CA SER A 171 -0.36 -9.73 -5.03
C SER A 171 0.28 -10.11 -6.38
N SER A 172 0.14 -9.26 -7.42
CA SER A 172 0.70 -9.50 -8.76
C SER A 172 2.06 -8.82 -8.97
N VAL A 173 2.37 -7.76 -8.21
CA VAL A 173 3.72 -7.22 -8.11
C VAL A 173 4.51 -8.09 -7.14
N ARG A 174 5.14 -9.15 -7.66
CA ARG A 174 6.00 -10.04 -6.87
C ARG A 174 6.94 -9.19 -6.00
N PRO A 175 7.15 -9.54 -4.72
CA PRO A 175 8.24 -8.96 -3.96
C PRO A 175 9.52 -9.24 -4.75
N THR A 176 10.10 -8.20 -5.35
CA THR A 176 11.49 -8.26 -5.79
C THR A 176 12.28 -8.61 -4.55
N ALA A 177 12.84 -9.81 -4.60
CA ALA A 177 13.47 -10.49 -3.50
C ALA A 177 14.43 -9.57 -2.72
N LYS A 178 14.34 -9.65 -1.39
CA LYS A 178 15.38 -9.29 -0.42
C LYS A 178 16.18 -8.02 -0.77
N VAL A 179 15.75 -6.88 -0.23
CA VAL A 179 16.73 -5.88 0.19
C VAL A 179 17.50 -6.50 1.36
N LEU A 180 18.82 -6.57 1.20
CA LEU A 180 19.81 -7.23 2.05
C LEU A 180 19.71 -6.82 3.53
#